data_AF-A0A517L7A0-F1
#
_entry.id   AF-A0A517L7A0-F1
#
_cell.length_a   1.000
_cell.length_b   1.000
_cell.length_c   1.000
_cell.angle_alpha   90.00
_cell.angle_beta   90.00
_cell.angle_gamma   90.00
#
_symmetry.space_group_name_H-M   'P 1'
#
loop_
_entity.id
_entity.type
_entity.pdbx_description
1 polymer ?
#
loop_
_entity_poly.entity_id
_entity_poly.type
_entity_poly.pdbx_seq_one_letter_code
_entity_poly.pdbx_strand_id
1 'polypeptide(L)'
;MLKHGASVDHKEGSALCAAVAKQNVPLILRLLEESPGPKTVVNAFDSARTIDCSNEMRFDIFDHLTGTGCEGLDLSQALIEAVRRDVEDVRICRLLLVRGASLDHRRGEAMQGAAAAAAMPLLGLFFERGPSITTRDAAFHAAIYAELSASQIRQVFAVMIEAGIFAWSVSSALLVESSKPAPELETTEMLVKGGASLDFEEGSALSEYCLRHDVESLEIVLQAKVTKQNTLSRGLIAIMSRSENVDRPLRQDCALRLLQTTPGVEIPTISALLTQVVLEQDHELLRLFMSYNPDPGYNNAESIIAAASLGDLTCVKLLCANGLDSPAANLAFVAMLDKQAIQSTPDGYEVCKLLLESEIMQEHLDRCLVDAFDHPINDLTKALVVTLTLYKANFSSANGKAFVTSAKVGETDLFDDMVKQKPELNIVITALIEAFAQEHNVDAIEQGAETDEDVEHRIEEELEDAVLDSQYNEPEVVRSTSSYLNHGTQEADKLAGEA
;
A
#
# COMPACT_ATOMS: atom_id res chain seq x y z
N MET A 1 11.85 -12.57 -81.48
CA MET A 1 10.89 -13.58 -80.98
C MET A 1 9.52 -12.97 -80.71
N LEU A 2 9.41 -11.88 -79.94
CA LEU A 2 8.12 -11.17 -79.72
C LEU A 2 7.44 -10.75 -81.04
N LYS A 3 8.20 -10.12 -81.96
CA LYS A 3 7.74 -9.80 -83.34
C LYS A 3 7.30 -11.02 -84.19
N HIS A 4 7.60 -12.24 -83.74
CA HIS A 4 7.24 -13.49 -84.40
C HIS A 4 6.22 -14.30 -83.59
N GLY A 5 5.48 -13.68 -82.66
CA GLY A 5 4.37 -14.29 -81.93
C GLY A 5 4.73 -15.08 -80.67
N ALA A 6 5.94 -14.91 -80.13
CA ALA A 6 6.27 -15.51 -78.83
C ALA A 6 5.42 -14.88 -77.71
N SER A 7 4.72 -15.70 -76.93
CA SER A 7 3.89 -15.23 -75.81
C SER A 7 4.74 -14.83 -74.60
N VAL A 8 4.49 -13.63 -74.06
CA VAL A 8 5.10 -13.14 -72.82
C VAL A 8 4.60 -13.90 -71.58
N ASP A 9 3.43 -14.52 -71.65
CA ASP A 9 2.83 -15.29 -70.57
C ASP A 9 3.35 -16.74 -70.50
N HIS A 10 4.27 -17.13 -71.39
CA HIS A 10 4.79 -18.50 -71.43
C HIS A 10 5.42 -18.91 -70.08
N LYS A 11 4.96 -20.05 -69.55
CA LYS A 11 5.31 -20.53 -68.20
C LYS A 11 5.11 -19.45 -67.14
N GLU A 12 3.92 -18.84 -67.17
CA GLU A 12 3.48 -17.83 -66.21
C GLU A 12 4.43 -16.63 -66.10
N GLY A 13 5.00 -16.21 -67.23
CA GLY A 13 5.88 -15.03 -67.25
C GLY A 13 7.37 -15.31 -67.06
N SER A 14 7.83 -16.55 -67.21
CA SER A 14 9.24 -16.93 -66.98
C SER A 14 10.29 -15.98 -67.61
N ALA A 15 10.03 -15.45 -68.80
CA ALA A 15 10.90 -14.49 -69.47
C ALA A 15 10.96 -13.14 -68.74
N LEU A 16 9.82 -12.65 -68.24
CA LEU A 16 9.72 -11.41 -67.47
C LEU A 16 10.36 -11.58 -66.09
N CYS A 17 10.11 -12.69 -65.39
CA CYS A 17 10.77 -13.00 -64.11
C CYS A 17 12.30 -13.09 -64.27
N ALA A 18 12.79 -13.70 -65.35
CA ALA A 18 14.23 -13.77 -65.63
C ALA A 18 14.83 -12.39 -65.96
N ALA A 19 14.08 -11.50 -66.62
CA ALA A 19 14.51 -10.12 -66.87
C ALA A 19 14.62 -9.32 -65.57
N VAL A 20 13.64 -9.48 -64.66
CA VAL A 20 13.64 -8.90 -63.30
C VAL A 20 14.83 -9.42 -62.49
N ALA A 21 15.04 -10.75 -62.44
CA ALA A 21 16.14 -11.35 -61.71
C ALA A 21 17.53 -10.90 -62.22
N LYS A 22 17.64 -10.60 -63.52
CA LYS A 22 18.85 -10.05 -64.15
C LYS A 22 18.94 -8.53 -64.12
N GLN A 23 17.98 -7.84 -63.49
CA GLN A 23 17.93 -6.37 -63.37
C GLN A 23 17.96 -5.66 -64.74
N ASN A 24 17.41 -6.29 -65.78
CA ASN A 24 17.45 -5.78 -67.16
C ASN A 24 16.19 -4.93 -67.46
N VAL A 25 16.19 -3.68 -66.98
CA VAL A 25 15.05 -2.74 -67.14
C VAL A 25 14.61 -2.56 -68.60
N PRO A 26 15.50 -2.39 -69.59
CA PRO A 26 15.07 -2.29 -71.00
C PRO A 26 14.31 -3.53 -71.49
N LEU A 27 14.71 -4.73 -71.03
CA LEU A 27 14.01 -5.97 -71.37
C LEU A 27 12.67 -6.09 -70.64
N ILE A 28 12.60 -5.65 -69.37
CA ILE A 28 11.34 -5.59 -68.61
C ILE A 28 10.33 -4.71 -69.35
N LEU A 29 10.72 -3.49 -69.70
CA LEU A 29 9.90 -2.54 -70.45
C LEU A 29 9.37 -3.14 -71.75
N ARG A 30 10.26 -3.72 -72.55
CA ARG A 30 9.90 -4.32 -73.84
C ARG A 30 8.92 -5.50 -73.69
N LEU A 31 9.01 -6.25 -72.60
CA LEU A 31 8.08 -7.35 -72.31
C LEU A 31 6.73 -6.84 -71.79
N LEU A 32 6.72 -5.75 -71.02
CA LEU A 32 5.49 -5.10 -70.54
C LEU A 32 4.69 -4.44 -71.69
N GLU A 33 5.36 -3.94 -72.74
CA GLU A 33 4.70 -3.38 -73.94
C GLU A 33 3.77 -4.39 -74.64
N GLU A 34 4.00 -5.69 -74.50
CA GLU A 34 3.19 -6.74 -75.11
C GLU A 34 1.93 -7.06 -74.26
N SER A 35 1.62 -6.25 -73.23
CA SER A 35 0.44 -6.38 -72.36
C SER A 35 0.30 -7.76 -71.72
N PRO A 36 1.27 -8.19 -70.89
CA PRO A 36 1.23 -9.48 -70.21
C PRO A 36 -0.02 -9.63 -69.34
N GLY A 37 -0.47 -10.87 -69.18
CA GLY A 37 -1.60 -11.19 -68.32
C GLY A 37 -1.31 -10.89 -66.84
N PRO A 38 -2.35 -10.65 -66.01
CA PRO A 38 -2.19 -10.29 -64.61
C PRO A 38 -1.30 -11.24 -63.80
N LYS A 39 -1.45 -12.56 -64.01
CA LYS A 39 -0.63 -13.58 -63.34
C LYS A 39 0.86 -13.45 -63.65
N THR A 40 1.20 -13.11 -64.90
CA THR A 40 2.60 -12.91 -65.31
C THR A 40 3.20 -11.67 -64.67
N VAL A 41 2.42 -10.59 -64.56
CA VAL A 41 2.86 -9.36 -63.87
C VAL A 41 3.04 -9.63 -62.37
N VAL A 42 2.11 -10.34 -61.72
CA VAL A 42 2.22 -10.70 -60.29
C VAL A 42 3.45 -11.57 -60.04
N ASN A 43 3.70 -12.62 -60.82
CA ASN A 43 4.89 -13.46 -60.66
C ASN A 43 6.20 -12.68 -60.86
N ALA A 44 6.22 -11.74 -61.80
CA ALA A 44 7.36 -10.86 -62.00
C ALA A 44 7.53 -9.87 -60.84
N PHE A 45 6.43 -9.39 -60.26
CA PHE A 45 6.45 -8.53 -59.07
C PHE A 45 6.92 -9.27 -57.81
N ASP A 46 6.52 -10.52 -57.63
CA ASP A 46 7.04 -11.39 -56.57
C ASP A 46 8.54 -11.65 -56.72
N SER A 47 8.99 -11.85 -57.96
CA SER A 47 10.42 -11.90 -58.27
C SER A 47 11.10 -10.57 -57.92
N ALA A 48 10.44 -9.44 -58.20
CA ALA A 48 10.94 -8.09 -57.92
C ALA A 48 11.03 -7.78 -56.42
N ARG A 49 10.19 -8.39 -55.59
CA ARG A 49 10.21 -8.20 -54.13
C ARG A 49 11.44 -8.82 -53.46
N THR A 50 12.03 -9.83 -54.08
CA THR A 50 13.13 -10.64 -53.51
C THR A 50 14.51 -10.33 -54.11
N ILE A 51 14.58 -9.50 -55.14
CA ILE A 51 15.84 -9.11 -55.81
C ILE A 51 16.68 -8.25 -54.88
N ASP A 52 17.97 -8.53 -54.85
CA ASP A 52 18.97 -7.67 -54.24
C ASP A 52 19.50 -6.66 -55.27
N CYS A 53 19.12 -5.39 -55.13
CA CYS A 53 19.56 -4.28 -55.98
C CYS A 53 19.51 -2.96 -55.20
N SER A 54 19.97 -1.87 -55.82
CA SER A 54 19.85 -0.54 -55.23
C SER A 54 18.39 -0.09 -55.11
N ASN A 55 18.10 0.80 -54.16
CA ASN A 55 16.75 1.35 -53.97
C ASN A 55 16.24 2.08 -55.23
N GLU A 56 17.13 2.71 -56.00
CA GLU A 56 16.79 3.34 -57.30
C GLU A 56 16.35 2.32 -58.34
N MET A 57 17.14 1.25 -58.54
CA MET A 57 16.80 0.18 -59.48
C MET A 57 15.48 -0.51 -59.06
N ARG A 58 15.32 -0.76 -57.76
CA ARG A 58 14.09 -1.36 -57.22
C ARG A 58 12.88 -0.48 -57.47
N PHE A 59 13.01 0.83 -57.25
CA PHE A 59 11.96 1.80 -57.52
C PHE A 59 11.54 1.75 -58.99
N ASP A 60 12.49 1.80 -59.92
CA ASP A 60 12.20 1.72 -61.36
C ASP A 60 11.46 0.43 -61.69
N ILE A 61 11.94 -0.73 -61.23
CA ILE A 61 11.29 -2.02 -61.48
C ILE A 61 9.86 -2.03 -60.91
N PHE A 62 9.67 -1.53 -59.68
CA PHE A 62 8.35 -1.45 -59.05
C PHE A 62 7.41 -0.51 -59.80
N ASP A 63 7.88 0.65 -60.24
CA ASP A 63 7.07 1.67 -60.91
C ASP A 63 6.48 1.13 -62.22
N HIS A 64 7.28 0.38 -62.97
CA HIS A 64 6.85 -0.26 -64.22
C HIS A 64 5.92 -1.45 -63.98
N LEU A 65 6.27 -2.38 -63.09
CA LEU A 65 5.47 -3.60 -62.85
C LEU A 65 4.11 -3.29 -62.22
N THR A 66 4.07 -2.38 -61.25
CA THR A 66 2.82 -2.02 -60.57
C THR A 66 1.90 -1.15 -61.45
N GLY A 67 2.38 -0.68 -62.61
CA GLY A 67 1.59 0.11 -63.56
C GLY A 67 0.73 -0.75 -64.48
N THR A 68 0.98 -2.06 -64.51
CA THR A 68 0.44 -2.97 -65.53
C THR A 68 -0.45 -4.09 -64.98
N GLY A 69 -0.87 -4.03 -63.70
CA GLY A 69 -1.90 -4.94 -63.17
C GLY A 69 -1.65 -5.59 -61.81
N CYS A 70 -0.70 -5.11 -60.99
CA CYS A 70 -0.64 -5.50 -59.57
C CYS A 70 -1.77 -4.84 -58.80
N GLU A 71 -2.47 -5.61 -57.96
CA GLU A 71 -3.62 -5.11 -57.19
C GLU A 71 -3.49 -5.36 -55.69
N GLY A 72 -4.11 -4.47 -54.90
CA GLY A 72 -4.51 -4.65 -53.51
C GLY A 72 -3.52 -5.35 -52.57
N LEU A 73 -3.63 -6.67 -52.47
CA LEU A 73 -2.92 -7.48 -51.47
C LEU A 73 -1.42 -7.56 -51.74
N ASP A 74 -1.00 -7.75 -52.99
CA ASP A 74 0.42 -7.89 -53.34
C ASP A 74 1.16 -6.58 -53.07
N LEU A 75 0.52 -5.45 -53.39
CA LEU A 75 1.04 -4.11 -53.11
C LEU A 75 1.12 -3.83 -51.61
N SER A 76 0.10 -4.25 -50.85
CA SER A 76 0.08 -4.09 -49.39
C SER A 76 1.16 -4.92 -48.70
N GLN A 77 1.40 -6.13 -49.18
CA GLN A 77 2.48 -6.99 -48.68
C GLN A 77 3.85 -6.42 -49.07
N ALA A 78 4.01 -5.93 -50.30
CA ALA A 78 5.23 -5.27 -50.74
C ALA A 78 5.53 -3.99 -49.94
N LEU A 79 4.50 -3.28 -49.46
CA LEU A 79 4.68 -2.11 -48.60
C LEU A 79 5.31 -2.51 -47.26
N ILE A 80 4.81 -3.57 -46.62
CA ILE A 80 5.40 -4.09 -45.39
C ILE A 80 6.87 -4.47 -45.60
N GLU A 81 7.17 -5.14 -46.71
CA GLU A 81 8.54 -5.55 -47.06
C GLU A 81 9.45 -4.38 -47.40
N ALA A 82 8.91 -3.31 -48.00
CA ALA A 82 9.65 -2.08 -48.22
C ALA A 82 10.09 -1.46 -46.89
N VAL A 83 9.17 -1.29 -45.94
CA VAL A 83 9.47 -0.75 -44.61
C VAL A 83 10.48 -1.62 -43.86
N ARG A 84 10.33 -2.95 -43.88
CA ARG A 84 11.26 -3.86 -43.21
C ARG A 84 12.66 -3.85 -43.83
N ARG A 85 12.76 -3.67 -45.14
CA ARG A 85 14.04 -3.64 -45.85
C ARG A 85 14.79 -2.34 -45.59
N ASP A 86 14.09 -1.22 -45.68
CA ASP A 86 14.66 0.11 -45.49
C ASP A 86 13.56 1.09 -45.09
N VAL A 87 13.54 1.47 -43.81
CA VAL A 87 12.53 2.37 -43.26
C VAL A 87 12.71 3.82 -43.75
N GLU A 88 13.89 4.16 -44.26
CA GLU A 88 14.20 5.48 -44.80
C GLU A 88 13.78 5.61 -46.28
N ASP A 89 13.45 4.50 -46.96
CA ASP A 89 12.98 4.53 -48.35
C ASP A 89 11.49 4.89 -48.46
N VAL A 90 11.22 6.17 -48.21
CA VAL A 90 9.90 6.78 -48.36
C VAL A 90 9.40 6.72 -49.80
N ARG A 91 10.29 6.65 -50.81
CA ARG A 91 9.90 6.72 -52.23
C ARG A 91 9.16 5.46 -52.67
N ILE A 92 9.69 4.28 -52.37
CA ILE A 92 9.02 3.01 -52.68
C ILE A 92 7.70 2.91 -51.92
N CYS A 93 7.68 3.30 -50.64
CA CYS A 93 6.46 3.30 -49.86
C CYS A 93 5.39 4.23 -50.48
N ARG A 94 5.78 5.45 -50.89
CA ARG A 94 4.88 6.41 -51.56
C ARG A 94 4.34 5.85 -52.86
N LEU A 95 5.19 5.24 -53.68
CA LEU A 95 4.79 4.60 -54.93
C LEU A 95 3.71 3.55 -54.66
N LEU A 96 3.98 2.58 -53.78
CA LEU A 96 3.04 1.50 -53.47
C LEU A 96 1.70 2.04 -52.96
N LEU A 97 1.70 3.08 -52.13
CA LEU A 97 0.48 3.74 -51.65
C LEU A 97 -0.29 4.47 -52.75
N VAL A 98 0.40 5.13 -53.70
CA VAL A 98 -0.25 5.72 -54.90
C VAL A 98 -0.90 4.63 -55.75
N ARG A 99 -0.28 3.46 -55.84
CA ARG A 99 -0.79 2.32 -56.63
C ARG A 99 -1.88 1.50 -55.92
N GLY A 100 -2.28 1.87 -54.70
CA GLY A 100 -3.41 1.27 -53.99
C GLY A 100 -3.04 0.22 -52.93
N ALA A 101 -1.79 0.19 -52.46
CA ALA A 101 -1.46 -0.55 -51.23
C ALA A 101 -2.29 -0.03 -50.06
N SER A 102 -2.87 -0.94 -49.27
CA SER A 102 -3.61 -0.61 -48.07
C SER A 102 -2.67 -0.52 -46.87
N LEU A 103 -2.69 0.63 -46.18
CA LEU A 103 -1.98 0.79 -44.90
C LEU A 103 -2.57 -0.08 -43.79
N ASP A 104 -3.86 -0.44 -43.87
CA ASP A 104 -4.53 -1.24 -42.84
C ASP A 104 -4.26 -2.75 -42.95
N HIS A 105 -3.52 -3.17 -43.99
CA HIS A 105 -3.17 -4.56 -44.17
C HIS A 105 -2.39 -5.12 -42.97
N ARG A 106 -2.77 -6.33 -42.52
CA ARG A 106 -2.23 -6.98 -41.32
C ARG A 106 -2.20 -6.07 -40.07
N ARG A 107 -3.28 -5.31 -39.86
CA ARG A 107 -3.42 -4.36 -38.74
C ARG A 107 -2.32 -3.28 -38.75
N GLY A 108 -1.95 -2.80 -39.92
CA GLY A 108 -1.00 -1.70 -39.99
C GLY A 108 0.45 -2.09 -39.85
N GLU A 109 0.84 -3.31 -40.22
CA GLU A 109 2.20 -3.81 -39.97
C GLU A 109 3.31 -2.92 -40.57
N ALA A 110 3.05 -2.30 -41.72
CA ALA A 110 3.95 -1.30 -42.29
C ALA A 110 4.09 -0.05 -41.40
N MET A 111 2.98 0.46 -40.86
CA MET A 111 2.98 1.59 -39.94
C MET A 111 3.60 1.25 -38.59
N GLN A 112 3.40 0.02 -38.09
CA GLN A 112 4.08 -0.50 -36.90
C GLN A 112 5.60 -0.49 -37.07
N GLY A 113 6.11 -0.97 -38.20
CA GLY A 113 7.54 -0.92 -38.51
C GLY A 113 8.10 0.51 -38.53
N ALA A 114 7.38 1.44 -39.17
CA ALA A 114 7.78 2.85 -39.21
C ALA A 114 7.80 3.49 -37.80
N ALA A 115 6.80 3.18 -36.96
CA ALA A 115 6.71 3.69 -35.60
C ALA A 115 7.78 3.12 -34.67
N ALA A 116 8.03 1.81 -34.73
CA ALA A 116 9.05 1.13 -33.94
C ALA A 116 10.48 1.57 -34.30
N ALA A 117 10.69 2.08 -35.52
CA ALA A 117 11.97 2.67 -35.94
C ALA A 117 12.02 4.19 -35.79
N ALA A 118 10.95 4.84 -35.30
CA ALA A 118 10.79 6.29 -35.24
C ALA A 118 11.09 7.01 -36.58
N ALA A 119 10.70 6.39 -37.70
CA ALA A 119 10.88 6.94 -39.04
C ALA A 119 9.85 8.03 -39.34
N MET A 120 10.07 9.22 -38.78
CA MET A 120 9.14 10.35 -38.85
C MET A 120 8.73 10.76 -40.28
N PRO A 121 9.63 10.79 -41.28
CA PRO A 121 9.22 11.09 -42.66
C PRO A 121 8.23 10.08 -43.23
N LEU A 122 8.43 8.80 -42.90
CA LEU A 122 7.55 7.71 -43.35
C LEU A 122 6.21 7.72 -42.61
N LEU A 123 6.22 7.98 -41.29
CA LEU A 123 5.01 8.19 -40.51
C LEU A 123 4.19 9.36 -41.06
N GLY A 124 4.83 10.48 -41.41
CA GLY A 124 4.17 11.63 -42.06
C GLY A 124 3.46 11.23 -43.34
N LEU A 125 4.14 10.49 -44.23
CA LEU A 125 3.52 9.92 -45.44
C LEU A 125 2.34 9.00 -45.10
N PHE A 126 2.42 8.18 -44.06
CA PHE A 126 1.34 7.27 -43.70
C PHE A 126 0.14 8.03 -43.17
N PHE A 127 0.31 9.06 -42.33
CA PHE A 127 -0.78 9.91 -41.87
C PHE A 127 -1.47 10.68 -43.00
N GLU A 128 -0.73 11.13 -44.03
CA GLU A 128 -1.33 11.75 -45.25
C GLU A 128 -2.36 10.84 -45.93
N ARG A 129 -2.26 9.52 -45.75
CA ARG A 129 -3.16 8.53 -46.35
C ARG A 129 -4.36 8.16 -45.48
N GLY A 130 -4.48 8.75 -44.28
CA GLY A 130 -5.62 8.55 -43.40
C GLY A 130 -5.76 7.09 -42.90
N PRO A 131 -4.77 6.55 -42.17
CA PRO A 131 -4.82 5.18 -41.66
C PRO A 131 -5.97 5.04 -40.65
N SER A 132 -6.54 3.85 -40.56
CA SER A 132 -7.59 3.58 -39.58
C SER A 132 -7.10 3.81 -38.15
N ILE A 133 -8.02 4.05 -37.21
CA ILE A 133 -7.67 4.14 -35.78
C ILE A 133 -6.98 2.87 -35.28
N THR A 134 -7.39 1.68 -35.74
CA THR A 134 -6.76 0.42 -35.33
C THR A 134 -5.32 0.29 -35.81
N THR A 135 -5.00 0.82 -37.00
CA THR A 135 -3.64 0.83 -37.54
C THR A 135 -2.75 1.81 -36.78
N ARG A 136 -3.25 3.02 -36.49
CA ARG A 136 -2.53 4.01 -35.67
C ARG A 136 -2.24 3.47 -34.27
N ASP A 137 -3.24 2.84 -33.68
CA ASP A 137 -3.16 2.25 -32.35
C ASP A 137 -2.14 1.10 -32.27
N ALA A 138 -2.17 0.19 -33.24
CA ALA A 138 -1.17 -0.88 -33.34
C ALA A 138 0.24 -0.32 -33.52
N ALA A 139 0.40 0.75 -34.30
CA ALA A 139 1.68 1.42 -34.49
C ALA A 139 2.18 2.12 -33.23
N PHE A 140 1.29 2.76 -32.47
CA PHE A 140 1.60 3.32 -31.15
C PHE A 140 2.09 2.22 -30.19
N HIS A 141 1.38 1.08 -30.14
CA HIS A 141 1.80 -0.08 -29.35
C HIS A 141 3.18 -0.61 -29.76
N ALA A 142 3.46 -0.71 -31.06
CA ALA A 142 4.78 -1.13 -31.52
C ALA A 142 5.90 -0.18 -31.06
N ALA A 143 5.62 1.12 -30.98
CA ALA A 143 6.58 2.11 -30.47
C ALA A 143 6.80 2.03 -28.96
N ILE A 144 5.77 1.70 -28.16
CA ILE A 144 5.89 1.54 -26.69
C ILE A 144 6.97 0.50 -26.33
N TYR A 145 7.02 -0.61 -27.07
CA TYR A 145 7.92 -1.74 -26.79
C TYR A 145 9.20 -1.72 -27.62
N ALA A 146 9.42 -0.68 -28.43
CA ALA A 146 10.64 -0.53 -29.20
C ALA A 146 11.77 0.08 -28.36
N GLU A 147 13.01 -0.27 -28.69
CA GLU A 147 14.22 0.29 -28.07
C GLU A 147 14.54 1.68 -28.64
N LEU A 148 13.62 2.61 -28.45
CA LEU A 148 13.74 3.99 -28.90
C LEU A 148 14.38 4.86 -27.81
N SER A 149 15.16 5.87 -28.21
CA SER A 149 15.60 6.91 -27.29
C SER A 149 14.41 7.75 -26.79
N ALA A 150 14.58 8.35 -25.61
CA ALA A 150 13.72 9.39 -25.02
C ALA A 150 13.07 10.34 -26.06
N SER A 151 13.94 10.98 -26.88
CA SER A 151 13.53 11.94 -27.90
C SER A 151 12.70 11.31 -29.02
N GLN A 152 13.08 10.10 -29.47
CA GLN A 152 12.34 9.38 -30.50
C GLN A 152 10.96 8.96 -30.01
N ILE A 153 10.85 8.41 -28.79
CA ILE A 153 9.56 8.06 -28.18
C ILE A 153 8.65 9.28 -28.14
N ARG A 154 9.14 10.42 -27.65
CA ARG A 154 8.35 11.66 -27.56
C ARG A 154 7.87 12.15 -28.92
N GLN A 155 8.72 12.10 -29.96
CA GLN A 155 8.31 12.48 -31.31
C GLN A 155 7.20 11.58 -31.86
N VAL A 156 7.35 10.26 -31.71
CA VAL A 156 6.36 9.29 -32.17
C VAL A 156 5.05 9.44 -31.39
N PHE A 157 5.12 9.54 -30.05
CA PHE A 157 3.95 9.69 -29.20
C PHE A 157 3.18 10.97 -29.49
N ALA A 158 3.87 12.10 -29.66
CA ALA A 158 3.23 13.38 -29.98
C ALA A 158 2.37 13.27 -31.25
N VAL A 159 2.93 12.75 -32.34
CA VAL A 159 2.21 12.64 -33.62
C VAL A 159 1.08 11.60 -33.54
N MET A 160 1.28 10.47 -32.84
CA MET A 160 0.25 9.45 -32.67
C MET A 160 -0.94 9.94 -31.83
N ILE A 161 -0.67 10.64 -30.72
CA ILE A 161 -1.69 11.23 -29.86
C ILE A 161 -2.45 12.32 -30.62
N GLU A 162 -1.75 13.22 -31.32
CA GLU A 162 -2.36 14.27 -32.13
C GLU A 162 -3.25 13.71 -33.26
N ALA A 163 -2.78 12.64 -33.92
CA ALA A 163 -3.57 11.97 -34.93
C ALA A 163 -4.85 11.36 -34.33
N GLY A 164 -4.82 10.94 -33.06
CA GLY A 164 -5.94 10.34 -32.36
C GLY A 164 -5.87 8.81 -32.38
N ILE A 165 -5.56 8.25 -31.21
CA ILE A 165 -5.53 6.81 -30.90
C ILE A 165 -6.55 6.50 -29.80
N PHE A 166 -6.71 5.23 -29.43
CA PHE A 166 -7.60 4.92 -28.32
C PHE A 166 -7.03 5.40 -26.99
N ALA A 167 -7.88 5.93 -26.11
CA ALA A 167 -7.48 6.44 -24.79
C ALA A 167 -6.85 5.35 -23.89
N TRP A 168 -7.29 4.10 -24.03
CA TRP A 168 -6.72 2.99 -23.27
C TRP A 168 -5.28 2.69 -23.68
N SER A 169 -4.89 3.00 -24.91
CA SER A 169 -3.51 2.82 -25.41
C SER A 169 -2.57 3.85 -24.82
N VAL A 170 -3.01 5.12 -24.70
CA VAL A 170 -2.28 6.16 -23.95
C VAL A 170 -2.11 5.74 -22.48
N SER A 171 -3.15 5.16 -21.89
CA SER A 171 -3.12 4.66 -20.50
C SER A 171 -2.17 3.47 -20.34
N SER A 172 -2.15 2.56 -21.32
CA SER A 172 -1.22 1.43 -21.37
C SER A 172 0.23 1.90 -21.53
N ALA A 173 0.50 2.93 -22.34
CA ALA A 173 1.82 3.54 -22.43
C ALA A 173 2.26 4.15 -21.10
N LEU A 174 1.36 4.80 -20.36
CA LEU A 174 1.67 5.36 -19.04
C LEU A 174 2.05 4.26 -18.04
N LEU A 175 1.37 3.11 -18.08
CA LEU A 175 1.73 1.95 -17.27
C LEU A 175 3.10 1.38 -17.64
N VAL A 176 3.42 1.28 -18.94
CA VAL A 176 4.75 0.84 -19.36
C VAL A 176 5.82 1.84 -18.92
N GLU A 177 5.58 3.14 -19.08
CA GLU A 177 6.46 4.20 -18.59
C GLU A 177 6.68 4.11 -17.07
N SER A 178 5.60 3.93 -16.29
CA SER A 178 5.69 3.79 -14.84
C SER A 178 6.43 2.54 -14.39
N SER A 179 6.48 1.49 -15.22
CA SER A 179 7.21 0.25 -14.92
C SER A 179 8.73 0.36 -15.13
N LYS A 180 9.20 1.42 -15.81
CA LYS A 180 10.63 1.62 -16.05
C LYS A 180 11.38 1.90 -14.75
N PRO A 181 12.68 1.52 -14.65
CA PRO A 181 13.50 1.86 -13.48
C PRO A 181 13.59 3.37 -13.22
N ALA A 182 13.61 4.17 -14.29
CA ALA A 182 13.59 5.63 -14.24
C ALA A 182 12.58 6.15 -15.27
N PRO A 183 11.31 6.37 -14.86
CA PRO A 183 10.32 7.01 -15.72
C PRO A 183 10.75 8.44 -16.09
N GLU A 184 10.56 8.82 -17.35
CA GLU A 184 10.90 10.15 -17.84
C GLU A 184 9.73 11.12 -17.64
N LEU A 185 9.93 12.16 -16.83
CA LEU A 185 8.92 13.16 -16.50
C LEU A 185 8.25 13.78 -17.75
N GLU A 186 9.05 14.13 -18.78
CA GLU A 186 8.51 14.71 -20.02
C GLU A 186 7.60 13.73 -20.79
N THR A 187 7.93 12.43 -20.77
CA THR A 187 7.13 11.39 -21.42
C THR A 187 5.86 11.14 -20.62
N THR A 188 5.95 11.08 -19.29
CA THR A 188 4.80 10.99 -18.38
C THR A 188 3.84 12.16 -18.59
N GLU A 189 4.35 13.39 -18.60
CA GLU A 189 3.56 14.60 -18.81
C GLU A 189 2.85 14.59 -20.18
N MET A 190 3.53 14.13 -21.23
CA MET A 190 2.94 13.98 -22.56
C MET A 190 1.77 13.00 -22.56
N LEU A 191 1.91 11.85 -21.91
CA LEU A 191 0.87 10.83 -21.82
C LEU A 191 -0.33 11.30 -20.98
N VAL A 192 -0.06 11.99 -19.88
CA VAL A 192 -1.07 12.63 -19.04
C VAL A 192 -1.88 13.64 -19.85
N LYS A 193 -1.22 14.58 -20.55
CA LYS A 193 -1.85 15.55 -21.45
C LYS A 193 -2.59 14.89 -22.62
N GLY A 194 -2.09 13.73 -23.07
CA GLY A 194 -2.72 12.88 -24.08
C GLY A 194 -3.99 12.17 -23.62
N GLY A 195 -4.40 12.34 -22.36
CA GLY A 195 -5.65 11.78 -21.82
C GLY A 195 -5.50 10.38 -21.22
N ALA A 196 -4.30 10.03 -20.74
CA ALA A 196 -4.12 8.82 -19.93
C ALA A 196 -5.09 8.79 -18.74
N SER A 197 -5.57 7.60 -18.42
CA SER A 197 -6.45 7.34 -17.28
C SER A 197 -5.72 6.50 -16.24
N LEU A 198 -5.69 6.98 -14.99
CA LEU A 198 -5.14 6.21 -13.87
C LEU A 198 -6.00 5.01 -13.52
N ASP A 199 -7.29 5.01 -13.87
CA ASP A 199 -8.17 3.85 -13.62
C ASP A 199 -7.87 2.64 -14.52
N PHE A 200 -6.93 2.76 -15.45
CA PHE A 200 -6.47 1.67 -16.30
C PHE A 200 -5.79 0.59 -15.45
N GLU A 201 -6.13 -0.68 -15.71
CA GLU A 201 -5.65 -1.84 -14.94
C GLU A 201 -5.66 -1.62 -13.42
N GLU A 202 -6.80 -1.13 -12.92
CA GLU A 202 -7.04 -0.93 -11.47
C GLU A 202 -6.02 -0.02 -10.78
N GLY A 203 -5.49 1.00 -11.46
CA GLY A 203 -4.55 1.91 -10.81
C GLY A 203 -3.12 1.42 -10.75
N SER A 204 -2.75 0.42 -11.58
CA SER A 204 -1.38 -0.13 -11.59
C SER A 204 -0.33 0.95 -11.87
N ALA A 205 -0.57 1.86 -12.82
CA ALA A 205 0.38 2.92 -13.12
C ALA A 205 0.57 3.88 -11.93
N LEU A 206 -0.53 4.29 -11.29
CA LEU A 206 -0.47 5.15 -10.10
C LEU A 206 0.26 4.44 -8.95
N SER A 207 0.00 3.16 -8.74
CA SER A 207 0.64 2.36 -7.70
C SER A 207 2.15 2.30 -7.89
N GLU A 208 2.63 2.14 -9.13
CA GLU A 208 4.05 2.20 -9.46
C GLU A 208 4.68 3.54 -9.10
N TYR A 209 4.06 4.66 -9.45
CA TYR A 209 4.57 5.98 -9.05
C TYR A 209 4.57 6.17 -7.53
N CYS A 210 3.53 5.70 -6.85
CA CYS A 210 3.41 5.76 -5.39
C CYS A 210 4.50 4.96 -4.67
N LEU A 211 4.90 3.80 -5.20
CA LEU A 211 5.97 2.96 -4.63
C LEU A 211 7.37 3.59 -4.66
N ARG A 212 7.55 4.67 -5.44
CA ARG A 212 8.85 5.34 -5.63
C ARG A 212 9.06 6.52 -4.68
N HIS A 213 7.98 7.03 -4.06
CA HIS A 213 8.00 8.20 -3.17
C HIS A 213 8.65 9.45 -3.81
N ASP A 214 8.49 9.59 -5.13
CA ASP A 214 8.92 10.76 -5.88
C ASP A 214 7.76 11.75 -6.05
N VAL A 215 7.83 12.87 -5.32
CA VAL A 215 6.76 13.86 -5.26
C VAL A 215 6.53 14.51 -6.64
N GLU A 216 7.60 14.80 -7.39
CA GLU A 216 7.49 15.46 -8.69
C GLU A 216 6.77 14.58 -9.72
N SER A 217 7.18 13.30 -9.85
CA SER A 217 6.46 12.35 -10.71
C SER A 217 5.01 12.17 -10.29
N LEU A 218 4.74 12.13 -8.97
CA LEU A 218 3.39 11.97 -8.45
C LEU A 218 2.52 13.19 -8.76
N GLU A 219 3.05 14.41 -8.64
CA GLU A 219 2.32 15.64 -9.00
C GLU A 219 1.96 15.71 -10.48
N ILE A 220 2.85 15.23 -11.36
CA ILE A 220 2.57 15.15 -12.80
C ILE A 220 1.52 14.08 -13.07
N VAL A 221 1.70 12.88 -12.51
CA VAL A 221 0.80 11.75 -12.83
C VAL A 221 -0.61 11.95 -12.29
N LEU A 222 -0.79 12.63 -11.15
CA LEU A 222 -2.11 12.93 -10.58
C LEU A 222 -2.93 13.96 -11.38
N GLN A 223 -2.33 14.61 -12.38
CA GLN A 223 -3.08 15.42 -13.36
C GLN A 223 -3.81 14.55 -14.40
N ALA A 224 -3.49 13.25 -14.49
CA ALA A 224 -4.23 12.32 -15.34
C ALA A 224 -5.65 12.10 -14.84
N LYS A 225 -6.50 11.59 -15.73
CA LYS A 225 -7.89 11.31 -15.39
C LYS A 225 -7.97 10.18 -14.37
N VAL A 226 -8.56 10.45 -13.22
CA VAL A 226 -8.94 9.46 -12.21
C VAL A 226 -10.41 9.64 -11.86
N THR A 227 -11.17 8.54 -11.85
CA THR A 227 -12.61 8.57 -11.55
C THR A 227 -13.02 7.61 -10.44
N LYS A 228 -12.15 6.66 -10.07
CA LYS A 228 -12.43 5.66 -9.03
C LYS A 228 -11.66 5.96 -7.76
N GLN A 229 -12.33 5.95 -6.61
CA GLN A 229 -11.68 6.08 -5.30
C GLN A 229 -10.72 4.91 -5.04
N ASN A 230 -11.10 3.68 -5.38
CA ASN A 230 -10.25 2.50 -5.26
C ASN A 230 -8.87 2.63 -5.96
N THR A 231 -8.78 3.38 -7.08
CA THR A 231 -7.49 3.68 -7.73
C THR A 231 -6.57 4.46 -6.79
N LEU A 232 -7.11 5.50 -6.14
CA LEU A 232 -6.37 6.31 -5.16
C LEU A 232 -6.09 5.52 -3.87
N SER A 233 -7.03 4.69 -3.41
CA SER A 233 -6.83 3.77 -2.27
C SER A 233 -5.65 2.83 -2.48
N ARG A 234 -5.53 2.23 -3.68
CA ARG A 234 -4.39 1.38 -4.04
C ARG A 234 -3.08 2.16 -4.09
N GLY A 235 -3.12 3.40 -4.60
CA GLY A 235 -1.99 4.32 -4.53
C GLY A 235 -1.54 4.58 -3.09
N LEU A 236 -2.48 4.83 -2.17
CA LEU A 236 -2.15 5.08 -0.76
C LEU A 236 -1.55 3.82 -0.10
N ILE A 237 -2.11 2.65 -0.35
CA ILE A 237 -1.55 1.38 0.12
C ILE A 237 -0.13 1.17 -0.42
N ALA A 238 0.12 1.51 -1.69
CA ALA A 238 1.44 1.44 -2.30
C ALA A 238 2.45 2.38 -1.61
N ILE A 239 2.06 3.61 -1.28
CA ILE A 239 2.90 4.53 -0.47
C ILE A 239 3.29 3.88 0.87
N MET A 240 2.37 3.16 1.51
CA MET A 240 2.59 2.55 2.82
C MET A 240 3.40 1.23 2.77
N SER A 241 3.48 0.56 1.61
CA SER A 241 4.02 -0.80 1.49
C SER A 241 5.56 -0.92 1.60
N ARG A 242 6.32 0.19 1.62
CA ARG A 242 7.80 0.20 1.66
C ARG A 242 8.36 1.10 2.76
N SER A 243 7.78 1.02 3.94
CA SER A 243 8.03 1.95 5.05
C SER A 243 9.47 1.93 5.62
N GLU A 244 10.19 0.81 5.56
CA GLU A 244 11.40 0.61 6.37
C GLU A 244 12.61 1.51 6.04
N ASN A 245 12.63 2.21 4.89
CA ASN A 245 13.75 3.05 4.47
C ASN A 245 13.35 4.37 3.78
N VAL A 246 12.07 4.75 3.86
CA VAL A 246 11.56 5.96 3.19
C VAL A 246 11.60 7.14 4.17
N ASP A 247 12.00 8.30 3.66
CA ASP A 247 11.97 9.54 4.44
C ASP A 247 10.52 9.91 4.81
N ARG A 248 10.25 10.08 6.11
CA ARG A 248 8.89 10.29 6.64
C ARG A 248 8.20 11.52 6.02
N PRO A 249 8.86 12.69 5.86
CA PRO A 249 8.26 13.85 5.20
C PRO A 249 7.89 13.58 3.74
N LEU A 250 8.75 12.90 2.97
CA LEU A 250 8.43 12.56 1.57
C LEU A 250 7.21 11.65 1.48
N ARG A 251 7.12 10.65 2.37
CA ARG A 251 5.96 9.77 2.46
C ARG A 251 4.68 10.54 2.79
N GLN A 252 4.77 11.45 3.77
CA GLN A 252 3.66 12.30 4.17
C GLN A 252 3.20 13.21 3.03
N ASP A 253 4.13 13.83 2.29
CA ASP A 253 3.82 14.68 1.14
C ASP A 253 3.14 13.89 0.01
N CYS A 254 3.64 12.69 -0.30
CA CYS A 254 3.01 11.81 -1.29
C CYS A 254 1.58 11.43 -0.86
N ALA A 255 1.40 11.05 0.41
CA ALA A 255 0.08 10.71 0.96
C ALA A 255 -0.87 11.92 0.92
N LEU A 256 -0.39 13.11 1.27
CA LEU A 256 -1.16 14.34 1.22
C LEU A 256 -1.67 14.62 -0.20
N ARG A 257 -0.82 14.51 -1.22
CA ARG A 257 -1.21 14.71 -2.62
C ARG A 257 -2.30 13.74 -3.07
N LEU A 258 -2.20 12.46 -2.71
CA LEU A 258 -3.25 11.48 -3.00
C LEU A 258 -4.57 11.82 -2.29
N LEU A 259 -4.51 12.13 -0.99
CA LEU A 259 -5.70 12.42 -0.19
C LEU A 259 -6.43 13.69 -0.66
N GLN A 260 -5.69 14.68 -1.18
CA GLN A 260 -6.25 15.91 -1.77
C GLN A 260 -6.82 15.71 -3.18
N THR A 261 -6.50 14.60 -3.86
CA THR A 261 -6.95 14.34 -5.23
C THR A 261 -8.40 13.87 -5.24
N THR A 262 -9.26 14.52 -6.03
CA THR A 262 -10.65 14.05 -6.24
C THR A 262 -10.67 12.82 -7.16
N PRO A 263 -11.45 11.76 -6.87
CA PRO A 263 -12.61 11.70 -5.96
C PRO A 263 -12.30 11.42 -4.47
N GLY A 264 -11.04 11.39 -4.07
CA GLY A 264 -10.58 11.06 -2.72
C GLY A 264 -10.29 9.58 -2.54
N VAL A 265 -9.50 9.26 -1.52
CA VAL A 265 -9.26 7.88 -1.06
C VAL A 265 -10.47 7.40 -0.26
N GLU A 266 -10.77 6.10 -0.33
CA GLU A 266 -11.84 5.51 0.47
C GLU A 266 -11.50 5.57 1.97
N ILE A 267 -12.43 6.10 2.79
CA ILE A 267 -12.24 6.20 4.24
C ILE A 267 -11.88 4.86 4.90
N PRO A 268 -12.52 3.71 4.56
CA PRO A 268 -12.11 2.42 5.11
C PRO A 268 -10.64 2.05 4.82
N THR A 269 -10.07 2.48 3.70
CA THR A 269 -8.64 2.28 3.40
C THR A 269 -7.77 3.10 4.36
N ILE A 270 -8.12 4.36 4.62
CA ILE A 270 -7.41 5.20 5.58
C ILE A 270 -7.51 4.58 6.98
N SER A 271 -8.70 4.16 7.41
CA SER A 271 -8.93 3.49 8.69
C SER A 271 -8.08 2.21 8.85
N ALA A 272 -8.01 1.38 7.80
CA ALA A 272 -7.21 0.15 7.82
C ALA A 272 -5.69 0.41 7.96
N LEU A 273 -5.21 1.57 7.48
CA LEU A 273 -3.79 1.93 7.54
C LEU A 273 -3.39 2.58 8.87
N LEU A 274 -4.34 2.99 9.71
CA LEU A 274 -4.05 3.64 11.00
C LEU A 274 -3.17 2.75 11.89
N THR A 275 -3.46 1.45 11.99
CA THR A 275 -2.69 0.51 12.81
C THR A 275 -1.21 0.50 12.40
N GLN A 276 -0.92 0.49 11.10
CA GLN A 276 0.46 0.53 10.62
C GLN A 276 1.16 1.83 11.03
N VAL A 277 0.51 2.99 10.83
CA VAL A 277 1.07 4.30 11.17
C VAL A 277 1.36 4.42 12.67
N VAL A 278 0.48 3.88 13.52
CA VAL A 278 0.64 3.83 14.98
C VAL A 278 1.85 2.97 15.37
N LEU A 279 1.98 1.78 14.80
CA LEU A 279 3.12 0.89 15.09
C LEU A 279 4.46 1.49 14.67
N GLU A 280 4.47 2.32 13.62
CA GLU A 280 5.64 3.07 13.17
C GLU A 280 5.92 4.34 14.00
N GLN A 281 5.00 4.72 14.90
CA GLN A 281 5.03 5.95 15.69
C GLN A 281 5.27 7.19 14.81
N ASP A 282 4.55 7.28 13.68
CA ASP A 282 4.58 8.45 12.80
C ASP A 282 3.39 9.38 13.12
N HIS A 283 3.59 10.24 14.11
CA HIS A 283 2.56 11.15 14.61
C HIS A 283 2.08 12.18 13.59
N GLU A 284 2.96 12.62 12.68
CA GLU A 284 2.61 13.63 11.68
C GLU A 284 1.78 13.01 10.55
N LEU A 285 2.13 11.79 10.11
CA LEU A 285 1.28 11.04 9.18
C LEU A 285 -0.05 10.64 9.82
N LEU A 286 -0.06 10.26 11.10
CA LEU A 286 -1.29 9.96 11.83
C LEU A 286 -2.19 11.20 11.91
N ARG A 287 -1.64 12.37 12.25
CA ARG A 287 -2.37 13.64 12.27
C ARG A 287 -2.96 13.96 10.89
N LEU A 288 -2.19 13.74 9.82
CA LEU A 288 -2.68 13.89 8.46
C LEU A 288 -3.87 12.95 8.19
N PHE A 289 -3.75 11.66 8.49
CA PHE A 289 -4.84 10.70 8.26
C PHE A 289 -6.08 11.04 9.06
N MET A 290 -5.93 11.40 10.35
CA MET A 290 -7.05 11.79 11.21
C MET A 290 -7.80 13.04 10.70
N SER A 291 -7.15 13.93 9.94
CA SER A 291 -7.81 15.09 9.33
C SER A 291 -8.87 14.72 8.28
N TYR A 292 -8.86 13.47 7.78
CA TYR A 292 -9.85 12.93 6.85
C TYR A 292 -10.94 12.11 7.56
N ASN A 293 -11.03 12.18 8.89
CA ASN A 293 -12.02 11.49 9.74
C ASN A 293 -12.15 9.96 9.47
N PRO A 294 -11.04 9.21 9.49
CA PRO A 294 -11.09 7.75 9.52
C PRO A 294 -11.70 7.26 10.84
N ASP A 295 -12.03 5.98 10.89
CA ASP A 295 -12.59 5.30 12.05
C ASP A 295 -11.47 4.59 12.83
N PRO A 296 -11.09 5.07 14.03
CA PRO A 296 -10.11 4.41 14.90
C PRO A 296 -10.55 3.02 15.36
N GLY A 297 -11.88 2.77 15.42
CA GLY A 297 -12.49 1.50 15.80
C GLY A 297 -12.50 0.45 14.68
N TYR A 298 -12.01 0.79 13.48
CA TYR A 298 -11.96 -0.11 12.35
C TYR A 298 -11.15 -1.39 12.65
N ASN A 299 -11.57 -2.51 12.05
CA ASN A 299 -10.96 -3.83 12.24
C ASN A 299 -10.80 -4.20 13.72
N ASN A 300 -11.89 -4.15 14.49
CA ASN A 300 -11.91 -4.40 15.94
C ASN A 300 -10.96 -3.51 16.74
N ALA A 301 -10.90 -2.21 16.40
CA ALA A 301 -10.14 -1.22 17.13
C ALA A 301 -8.63 -1.49 17.19
N GLU A 302 -8.06 -2.21 16.22
CA GLU A 302 -6.64 -2.57 16.19
C GLU A 302 -5.70 -1.36 16.33
N SER A 303 -6.09 -0.21 15.75
CA SER A 303 -5.25 1.00 15.78
C SER A 303 -5.11 1.59 17.18
N ILE A 304 -6.21 1.69 17.93
CA ILE A 304 -6.20 2.21 19.31
C ILE A 304 -5.66 1.19 20.31
N ILE A 305 -5.90 -0.11 20.07
CA ILE A 305 -5.29 -1.21 20.82
C ILE A 305 -3.76 -1.11 20.72
N ALA A 306 -3.22 -0.96 19.50
CA ALA A 306 -1.79 -0.82 19.29
C ALA A 306 -1.24 0.44 19.99
N ALA A 307 -1.93 1.58 19.90
CA ALA A 307 -1.49 2.82 20.54
C ALA A 307 -1.46 2.70 22.08
N ALA A 308 -2.48 2.10 22.67
CA ALA A 308 -2.59 1.88 24.11
C ALA A 308 -1.54 0.87 24.61
N SER A 309 -1.33 -0.24 23.89
CA SER A 309 -0.29 -1.22 24.19
C SER A 309 1.14 -0.64 24.11
N LEU A 310 1.38 0.33 23.23
CA LEU A 310 2.65 1.05 23.15
C LEU A 310 2.81 2.14 24.22
N GLY A 311 1.72 2.51 24.92
CA GLY A 311 1.71 3.62 25.85
C GLY A 311 1.95 4.99 25.19
N ASP A 312 1.64 5.12 23.89
CA ASP A 312 1.89 6.35 23.13
C ASP A 312 0.72 7.33 23.30
N LEU A 313 0.90 8.28 24.22
CA LEU A 313 -0.10 9.31 24.52
C LEU A 313 -0.47 10.17 23.32
N THR A 314 0.47 10.44 22.42
CA THR A 314 0.20 11.28 21.24
C THR A 314 -0.71 10.55 20.27
N CYS A 315 -0.44 9.26 20.00
CA CYS A 315 -1.30 8.43 19.18
C CYS A 315 -2.70 8.28 19.77
N VAL A 316 -2.81 7.97 21.06
CA VAL A 316 -4.12 7.81 21.73
C VAL A 316 -4.92 9.12 21.69
N LYS A 317 -4.28 10.28 21.96
CA LYS A 317 -4.95 11.59 21.84
C LYS A 317 -5.46 11.87 20.44
N LEU A 318 -4.67 11.56 19.41
CA LEU A 318 -5.06 11.78 18.01
C LEU A 318 -6.23 10.88 17.61
N LEU A 319 -6.18 9.59 18.00
CA LEU A 319 -7.23 8.62 17.69
C LEU A 319 -8.54 8.94 18.44
N CYS A 320 -8.47 9.36 19.71
CA CYS A 320 -9.63 9.70 20.51
C CYS A 320 -10.22 11.10 20.23
N ALA A 321 -9.60 11.91 19.36
CA ALA A 321 -9.97 13.32 19.15
C ALA A 321 -11.43 13.53 18.70
N ASN A 322 -12.01 12.57 17.98
CA ASN A 322 -13.40 12.61 17.49
C ASN A 322 -14.37 11.75 18.32
N GLY A 323 -13.94 11.30 19.50
CA GLY A 323 -14.67 10.38 20.36
C GLY A 323 -14.38 8.92 20.01
N LEU A 324 -14.13 8.11 21.05
CA LEU A 324 -13.94 6.66 20.95
C LEU A 324 -15.20 5.97 21.45
N ASP A 325 -15.66 4.94 20.75
CA ASP A 325 -16.78 4.14 21.23
C ASP A 325 -16.36 3.26 22.41
N SER A 326 -17.30 2.99 23.33
CA SER A 326 -17.05 2.20 24.54
C SER A 326 -16.43 0.83 24.24
N PRO A 327 -16.88 0.04 23.22
CA PRO A 327 -16.23 -1.23 22.89
C PRO A 327 -14.74 -1.11 22.55
N ALA A 328 -14.35 -0.14 21.72
CA ALA A 328 -12.94 0.07 21.38
C ALA A 328 -12.12 0.53 22.58
N ALA A 329 -12.67 1.41 23.42
CA ALA A 329 -12.01 1.87 24.65
C ALA A 329 -11.73 0.70 25.60
N ASN A 330 -12.70 -0.20 25.78
CA ASN A 330 -12.53 -1.40 26.61
C ASN A 330 -11.45 -2.34 26.08
N LEU A 331 -11.45 -2.61 24.76
CA LEU A 331 -10.41 -3.45 24.14
C LEU A 331 -9.01 -2.84 24.28
N ALA A 332 -8.88 -1.53 24.05
CA ALA A 332 -7.62 -0.82 24.21
C ALA A 332 -7.14 -0.84 25.67
N PHE A 333 -8.05 -0.64 26.63
CA PHE A 333 -7.74 -0.67 28.05
C PHE A 333 -7.26 -2.06 28.49
N VAL A 334 -7.94 -3.14 28.07
CA VAL A 334 -7.49 -4.51 28.36
C VAL A 334 -6.11 -4.80 27.78
N ALA A 335 -5.88 -4.44 26.51
CA ALA A 335 -4.60 -4.66 25.86
C ALA A 335 -3.45 -3.87 26.51
N MET A 336 -3.76 -2.71 27.09
CA MET A 336 -2.83 -1.91 27.88
C MET A 336 -2.44 -2.63 29.18
N LEU A 337 -3.41 -3.22 29.88
CA LEU A 337 -3.17 -4.03 31.09
C LEU A 337 -2.35 -5.29 30.77
N ASP A 338 -2.73 -6.02 29.72
CA ASP A 338 -2.03 -7.24 29.29
C ASP A 338 -0.55 -7.00 28.96
N LYS A 339 -0.21 -5.80 28.48
CA LYS A 339 1.17 -5.37 28.19
C LYS A 339 1.87 -4.67 29.36
N GLN A 340 1.18 -4.51 30.49
CA GLN A 340 1.66 -3.72 31.65
C GLN A 340 2.15 -2.33 31.20
N ALA A 341 1.49 -1.74 30.21
CA ALA A 341 1.96 -0.49 29.59
C ALA A 341 1.85 0.68 30.57
N ILE A 342 0.92 0.63 31.53
CA ILE A 342 0.78 1.63 32.60
C ILE A 342 2.09 1.78 33.37
N GLN A 343 2.71 0.67 33.76
CA GLN A 343 3.96 0.66 34.55
C GLN A 343 5.21 0.71 33.66
N SER A 344 5.13 0.16 32.45
CA SER A 344 6.29 -0.09 31.59
C SER A 344 6.63 1.09 30.65
N THR A 345 5.73 2.05 30.49
CA THR A 345 5.91 3.17 29.54
C THR A 345 5.85 4.53 30.25
N PRO A 346 6.59 5.55 29.78
CA PRO A 346 6.64 6.86 30.45
C PRO A 346 5.28 7.56 30.54
N ASP A 347 4.47 7.44 29.48
CA ASP A 347 3.16 8.08 29.40
C ASP A 347 2.00 7.12 29.72
N GLY A 348 2.30 5.89 30.15
CA GLY A 348 1.31 4.86 30.41
C GLY A 348 0.20 5.33 31.33
N TYR A 349 0.54 5.94 32.47
CA TYR A 349 -0.45 6.49 33.39
C TYR A 349 -1.39 7.53 32.75
N GLU A 350 -0.87 8.43 31.91
CA GLU A 350 -1.68 9.44 31.23
C GLU A 350 -2.55 8.84 30.13
N VAL A 351 -2.08 7.80 29.44
CA VAL A 351 -2.90 7.01 28.51
C VAL A 351 -4.04 6.32 29.25
N CYS A 352 -3.78 5.72 30.41
CA CYS A 352 -4.80 5.09 31.25
C CYS A 352 -5.89 6.10 31.63
N LYS A 353 -5.51 7.28 32.14
CA LYS A 353 -6.46 8.35 32.47
C LYS A 353 -7.31 8.76 31.27
N LEU A 354 -6.70 8.91 30.10
CA LEU A 354 -7.42 9.28 28.89
C LEU A 354 -8.44 8.22 28.45
N LEU A 355 -8.10 6.94 28.56
CA LEU A 355 -9.03 5.85 28.26
C LEU A 355 -10.17 5.75 29.29
N LEU A 356 -9.90 6.05 30.56
CA LEU A 356 -10.91 6.08 31.62
C LEU A 356 -11.95 7.19 31.42
N GLU A 357 -11.67 8.23 30.61
CA GLU A 357 -12.70 9.21 30.21
C GLU A 357 -13.83 8.56 29.40
N SER A 358 -13.60 7.37 28.84
CA SER A 358 -14.61 6.54 28.17
C SER A 358 -15.28 5.56 29.14
N GLU A 359 -16.45 5.03 28.80
CA GLU A 359 -17.15 4.04 29.62
C GLU A 359 -16.42 2.68 29.60
N ILE A 360 -15.54 2.47 30.60
CA ILE A 360 -14.82 1.20 30.85
C ILE A 360 -15.66 0.29 31.73
N MET A 361 -15.71 -1.01 31.39
CA MET A 361 -16.43 -2.03 32.14
C MET A 361 -15.80 -2.26 33.51
N GLN A 362 -16.66 -2.48 34.51
CA GLN A 362 -16.26 -2.65 35.91
C GLN A 362 -15.20 -3.75 36.08
N GLU A 363 -15.35 -4.87 35.39
CA GLU A 363 -14.39 -5.99 35.46
C GLU A 363 -12.97 -5.60 35.05
N HIS A 364 -12.81 -4.64 34.14
CA HIS A 364 -11.50 -4.14 33.71
C HIS A 364 -10.94 -3.10 34.68
N LEU A 365 -11.79 -2.27 35.28
CA LEU A 365 -11.39 -1.36 36.36
C LEU A 365 -10.86 -2.12 37.57
N ASP A 366 -11.59 -3.17 37.97
CA ASP A 366 -11.24 -4.05 39.07
C ASP A 366 -9.92 -4.78 38.77
N ARG A 367 -9.75 -5.29 37.54
CA ARG A 367 -8.49 -5.88 37.10
C ARG A 367 -7.32 -4.89 37.14
N CYS A 368 -7.52 -3.66 36.65
CA CYS A 368 -6.49 -2.62 36.67
C CYS A 368 -6.03 -2.30 38.10
N LEU A 369 -6.96 -2.29 39.06
CA LEU A 369 -6.64 -2.10 40.47
C LEU A 369 -5.75 -3.23 40.97
N VAL A 370 -6.13 -4.47 40.69
CA VAL A 370 -5.36 -5.66 41.10
C VAL A 370 -3.95 -5.66 40.50
N ASP A 371 -3.83 -5.39 39.19
CA ASP A 371 -2.55 -5.33 38.48
C ASP A 371 -1.63 -4.22 39.06
N ALA A 372 -2.19 -3.13 39.60
CA ALA A 372 -1.40 -2.08 40.24
C ALA A 372 -0.70 -2.56 41.53
N PHE A 373 -1.27 -3.56 42.22
CA PHE A 373 -0.73 -4.19 43.43
C PHE A 373 0.09 -5.46 43.15
N ASP A 374 0.21 -5.88 41.88
CA ASP A 374 1.18 -6.90 41.46
C ASP A 374 2.62 -6.36 41.37
N HIS A 375 2.78 -5.04 41.46
CA HIS A 375 4.07 -4.35 41.51
C HIS A 375 4.30 -3.72 42.90
N PRO A 376 5.58 -3.44 43.27
CA PRO A 376 5.88 -2.76 44.52
C PRO A 376 5.15 -1.41 44.62
N ILE A 377 4.55 -1.14 45.78
CA ILE A 377 3.81 0.10 46.02
C ILE A 377 4.76 1.29 45.87
N ASN A 378 4.42 2.18 44.93
CA ASN A 378 5.17 3.39 44.63
C ASN A 378 4.20 4.55 44.34
N ASP A 379 4.74 5.72 43.97
CA ASP A 379 3.93 6.92 43.69
C ASP A 379 2.92 6.69 42.55
N LEU A 380 3.24 5.84 41.56
CA LEU A 380 2.34 5.48 40.46
C LEU A 380 1.16 4.63 40.99
N THR A 381 1.41 3.63 41.83
CA THR A 381 0.34 2.84 42.48
C THR A 381 -0.60 3.74 43.27
N LYS A 382 -0.06 4.67 44.06
CA LYS A 382 -0.85 5.64 44.83
C LYS A 382 -1.71 6.52 43.92
N ALA A 383 -1.14 7.01 42.82
CA ALA A 383 -1.86 7.83 41.84
C ALA A 383 -2.97 7.05 41.09
N LEU A 384 -2.70 5.78 40.73
CA LEU A 384 -3.67 4.89 40.12
C LEU A 384 -4.86 4.62 41.04
N VAL A 385 -4.61 4.33 42.32
CA VAL A 385 -5.69 4.11 43.30
C VAL A 385 -6.60 5.32 43.41
N VAL A 386 -6.03 6.53 43.54
CA VAL A 386 -6.82 7.78 43.57
C VAL A 386 -7.66 7.94 42.31
N THR A 387 -7.09 7.63 41.13
CA THR A 387 -7.82 7.73 39.86
C THR A 387 -8.94 6.70 39.79
N LEU A 388 -8.66 5.42 40.07
CA LEU A 388 -9.64 4.33 40.01
C LEU A 388 -10.78 4.50 41.04
N THR A 389 -10.50 5.16 42.18
CA THR A 389 -11.52 5.61 43.12
C THR A 389 -12.55 6.54 42.48
N LEU A 390 -12.13 7.50 41.64
CA LEU A 390 -13.05 8.41 40.95
C LEU A 390 -13.99 7.66 39.99
N TYR A 391 -13.50 6.55 39.43
CA TYR A 391 -14.25 5.67 38.53
C TYR A 391 -14.95 4.51 39.26
N LYS A 392 -14.97 4.52 40.60
CA LYS A 392 -15.65 3.52 41.45
C LYS A 392 -15.19 2.07 41.22
N ALA A 393 -13.88 1.86 41.07
CA ALA A 393 -13.31 0.50 41.07
C ALA A 393 -13.66 -0.25 42.36
N ASN A 394 -13.86 -1.57 42.27
CA ASN A 394 -14.18 -2.42 43.42
C ASN A 394 -12.90 -2.84 44.14
N PHE A 395 -12.68 -2.28 45.33
CA PHE A 395 -11.52 -2.56 46.17
C PHE A 395 -11.55 -3.94 46.85
N SER A 396 -12.70 -4.62 46.84
CA SER A 396 -12.83 -6.01 47.30
C SER A 396 -12.50 -7.06 46.23
N SER A 397 -12.16 -6.62 45.02
CA SER A 397 -11.78 -7.51 43.92
C SER A 397 -10.56 -8.38 44.25
N ALA A 398 -10.46 -9.54 43.57
CA ALA A 398 -9.43 -10.56 43.79
C ALA A 398 -9.21 -10.91 45.27
N ASN A 399 -10.30 -11.12 46.01
CA ASN A 399 -10.31 -11.44 47.44
C ASN A 399 -9.52 -10.42 48.27
N GLY A 400 -9.76 -9.12 48.09
CA GLY A 400 -9.14 -8.08 48.92
C GLY A 400 -7.62 -7.98 48.82
N LYS A 401 -7.01 -8.50 47.75
CA LYS A 401 -5.55 -8.48 47.53
C LYS A 401 -4.91 -7.10 47.73
N ALA A 402 -5.57 -6.03 47.27
CA ALA A 402 -5.10 -4.65 47.44
C ALA A 402 -4.89 -4.28 48.93
N PHE A 403 -5.81 -4.71 49.80
CA PHE A 403 -5.73 -4.50 51.25
C PHE A 403 -4.60 -5.33 51.88
N VAL A 404 -4.50 -6.61 51.51
CA VAL A 404 -3.44 -7.50 52.01
C VAL A 404 -2.06 -6.96 51.64
N THR A 405 -1.84 -6.56 50.38
CA THR A 405 -0.55 -6.01 49.94
C THR A 405 -0.21 -4.70 50.66
N SER A 406 -1.19 -3.81 50.83
CA SER A 406 -0.98 -2.54 51.54
C SER A 406 -0.64 -2.74 53.02
N ALA A 407 -1.31 -3.70 53.69
CA ALA A 407 -1.03 -4.06 55.08
C ALA A 407 0.35 -4.72 55.24
N LYS A 408 0.77 -5.59 54.31
CA LYS A 408 2.12 -6.20 54.34
C LYS A 408 3.22 -5.15 54.23
N VAL A 409 3.07 -4.17 53.34
CA VAL A 409 4.07 -3.12 53.11
C VAL A 409 4.03 -2.01 54.18
N GLY A 410 2.94 -1.87 54.94
CA GLY A 410 2.80 -0.81 55.95
C GLY A 410 2.31 0.53 55.42
N GLU A 411 1.68 0.54 54.25
CA GLU A 411 1.17 1.75 53.60
C GLU A 411 -0.21 2.14 54.17
N THR A 412 -0.18 2.68 55.39
CA THR A 412 -1.35 3.11 56.19
C THR A 412 -2.28 4.08 55.45
N ASP A 413 -1.74 5.14 54.85
CA ASP A 413 -2.52 6.16 54.14
C ASP A 413 -3.32 5.57 52.97
N LEU A 414 -2.68 4.66 52.20
CA LEU A 414 -3.31 4.01 51.06
C LEU A 414 -4.41 3.06 51.51
N PHE A 415 -4.17 2.31 52.58
CA PHE A 415 -5.16 1.41 53.16
C PHE A 415 -6.40 2.17 53.62
N ASP A 416 -6.22 3.28 54.36
CA ASP A 416 -7.32 4.13 54.84
C ASP A 416 -8.12 4.72 53.67
N ASP A 417 -7.44 5.13 52.59
CA ASP A 417 -8.10 5.65 51.39
C ASP A 417 -8.96 4.59 50.68
N MET A 418 -8.53 3.33 50.69
CA MET A 418 -9.32 2.21 50.17
C MET A 418 -10.52 1.87 51.07
N VAL A 419 -10.37 1.91 52.40
CA VAL A 419 -11.49 1.66 53.35
C VAL A 419 -12.61 2.69 53.16
N LYS A 420 -12.28 3.95 52.88
CA LYS A 420 -13.26 5.01 52.59
C LYS A 420 -14.15 4.70 51.38
N GLN A 421 -13.73 3.79 50.49
CA GLN A 421 -14.52 3.36 49.34
C GLN A 421 -15.61 2.34 49.68
N LYS A 422 -15.78 2.01 50.97
CA LYS A 422 -16.78 1.04 51.48
C LYS A 422 -16.65 -0.33 50.80
N PRO A 423 -15.48 -0.99 50.93
CA PRO A 423 -15.31 -2.35 50.44
C PRO A 423 -16.26 -3.32 51.15
N GLU A 424 -16.50 -4.48 50.54
CA GLU A 424 -17.14 -5.63 51.16
C GLU A 424 -16.25 -6.17 52.29
N LEU A 425 -16.59 -5.80 53.54
CA LEU A 425 -15.78 -6.06 54.73
C LEU A 425 -15.54 -7.55 54.97
N ASN A 426 -16.53 -8.41 54.71
CA ASN A 426 -16.38 -9.86 54.81
C ASN A 426 -15.25 -10.38 53.91
N ILE A 427 -15.11 -9.86 52.69
CA ILE A 427 -14.04 -10.27 51.78
C ILE A 427 -12.68 -9.77 52.29
N VAL A 428 -12.62 -8.51 52.74
CA VAL A 428 -11.36 -7.89 53.21
C VAL A 428 -10.86 -8.54 54.50
N ILE A 429 -11.74 -8.77 55.48
CA ILE A 429 -11.40 -9.38 56.77
C ILE A 429 -10.93 -10.82 56.57
N THR A 430 -11.69 -11.63 55.82
CA THR A 430 -11.27 -13.01 55.52
C THR A 430 -9.92 -13.05 54.81
N ALA A 431 -9.67 -12.18 53.84
CA ALA A 431 -8.40 -12.12 53.13
C ALA A 431 -7.21 -11.73 54.03
N LEU A 432 -7.42 -10.80 54.97
CA LEU A 432 -6.41 -10.44 55.96
C LEU A 432 -6.12 -11.62 56.90
N ILE A 433 -7.15 -12.27 57.44
CA ILE A 433 -7.01 -13.47 58.30
C ILE A 433 -6.24 -14.58 57.57
N GLU A 434 -6.60 -14.89 56.33
CA GLU A 434 -5.90 -15.90 55.52
C GLU A 434 -4.42 -15.53 55.30
N ALA A 435 -4.12 -14.24 55.08
CA ALA A 435 -2.75 -13.77 54.94
C ALA A 435 -1.95 -13.89 56.24
N PHE A 436 -2.58 -13.65 57.40
CA PHE A 436 -1.98 -13.87 58.72
C PHE A 436 -1.70 -15.35 58.98
N ALA A 437 -2.69 -16.21 58.74
CA ALA A 437 -2.56 -17.65 58.94
C ALA A 437 -1.44 -18.24 58.08
N GLN A 438 -1.28 -17.76 56.84
CA GLN A 438 -0.19 -18.22 55.96
C GLN A 438 1.21 -17.81 56.44
N GLU A 439 1.38 -16.64 57.06
CA GLU A 439 2.68 -16.23 57.64
C GLU A 439 2.95 -16.96 58.96
N HIS A 440 1.95 -17.11 59.83
CA HIS A 440 2.09 -17.87 61.08
C HIS A 440 2.30 -19.37 60.88
N ASN A 441 1.78 -19.98 59.82
CA ASN A 441 2.01 -21.40 59.51
C ASN A 441 3.46 -21.66 59.07
N VAL A 442 4.13 -20.68 58.45
CA VAL A 442 5.57 -20.75 58.15
C VAL A 442 6.37 -20.74 59.46
N ASP A 443 6.01 -19.88 60.41
CA ASP A 443 6.67 -19.79 61.73
C ASP A 443 6.34 -20.99 62.66
N ALA A 444 5.12 -21.52 62.60
CA ALA A 444 4.68 -22.67 63.41
C ALA A 444 5.31 -23.99 62.95
N ILE A 445 5.61 -24.15 61.65
CA ILE A 445 6.38 -25.29 61.12
C ILE A 445 7.85 -25.24 61.58
N GLU A 446 8.42 -24.05 61.82
CA GLU A 446 9.80 -23.90 62.30
C GLU A 446 9.95 -23.95 63.84
N GLN A 447 8.94 -23.53 64.62
CA GLN A 447 9.08 -23.41 66.09
C GLN A 447 8.19 -24.34 66.94
N GLY A 448 7.23 -25.07 66.35
CA GLY A 448 6.54 -26.16 67.03
C GLY A 448 5.86 -25.81 68.36
N ALA A 449 4.89 -24.89 68.38
CA ALA A 449 3.78 -24.86 69.34
C ALA A 449 2.79 -23.69 69.10
N GLU A 450 1.52 -24.01 68.79
CA GLU A 450 0.26 -23.67 69.49
C GLU A 450 -0.90 -24.08 68.54
N THR A 451 -2.06 -24.47 69.08
CA THR A 451 -3.17 -25.02 68.27
C THR A 451 -3.88 -23.92 67.49
N ASP A 452 -3.94 -24.09 66.16
CA ASP A 452 -4.49 -23.18 65.12
C ASP A 452 -5.77 -22.41 65.51
N GLU A 453 -6.71 -23.00 66.25
CA GLU A 453 -8.05 -22.44 66.46
C GLU A 453 -8.10 -21.24 67.45
N ASP A 454 -7.22 -21.17 68.46
CA ASP A 454 -7.28 -20.10 69.48
C ASP A 454 -6.61 -18.79 69.02
N VAL A 455 -5.70 -18.88 68.03
CA VAL A 455 -5.01 -17.73 67.43
C VAL A 455 -5.87 -17.10 66.35
N GLU A 456 -6.48 -17.92 65.47
CA GLU A 456 -7.43 -17.44 64.46
C GLU A 456 -8.60 -16.66 65.10
N HIS A 457 -9.20 -17.19 66.16
CA HIS A 457 -10.38 -16.58 66.77
C HIS A 457 -10.08 -15.25 67.49
N ARG A 458 -8.86 -15.07 68.02
CA ARG A 458 -8.41 -13.80 68.64
C ARG A 458 -8.07 -12.75 67.58
N ILE A 459 -7.44 -13.18 66.49
CA ILE A 459 -7.11 -12.31 65.36
C ILE A 459 -8.40 -11.86 64.65
N GLU A 460 -9.40 -12.74 64.51
CA GLU A 460 -10.70 -12.42 63.92
C GLU A 460 -11.44 -11.34 64.73
N GLU A 461 -11.48 -11.46 66.06
CA GLU A 461 -12.14 -10.48 66.95
C GLU A 461 -11.42 -9.12 66.94
N GLU A 462 -10.07 -9.11 66.98
CA GLU A 462 -9.27 -7.87 66.91
C GLU A 462 -9.31 -7.19 65.53
N LEU A 463 -9.37 -7.97 64.43
CA LEU A 463 -9.50 -7.43 63.07
C LEU A 463 -10.90 -6.91 62.77
N GLU A 464 -11.96 -7.61 63.23
CA GLU A 464 -13.33 -7.14 63.10
C GLU A 464 -13.50 -5.80 63.83
N ASP A 465 -13.06 -5.71 65.09
CA ASP A 465 -13.12 -4.48 65.88
C ASP A 465 -12.28 -3.35 65.25
N ALA A 466 -11.07 -3.64 64.78
CA ALA A 466 -10.18 -2.65 64.18
C ALA A 466 -10.73 -2.12 62.83
N VAL A 467 -11.18 -3.02 61.93
CA VAL A 467 -11.76 -2.62 60.63
C VAL A 467 -13.06 -1.84 60.82
N LEU A 468 -13.90 -2.22 61.80
CA LEU A 468 -15.08 -1.46 62.19
C LEU A 468 -14.71 -0.09 62.77
N ASP A 469 -13.70 0.01 63.64
CA ASP A 469 -13.24 1.29 64.21
C ASP A 469 -12.62 2.23 63.16
N SER A 470 -11.95 1.72 62.11
CA SER A 470 -11.41 2.56 61.02
C SER A 470 -12.49 3.27 60.18
N GLN A 471 -13.74 2.77 60.18
CA GLN A 471 -14.88 3.50 59.62
C GLN A 471 -15.29 4.71 60.48
N TYR A 472 -14.82 4.80 61.72
CA TYR A 472 -15.29 5.76 62.73
C TYR A 472 -14.19 6.55 63.49
N ASN A 473 -12.89 6.16 63.50
CA ASN A 473 -11.72 6.91 64.05
C ASN A 473 -10.32 6.30 63.70
N GLU A 474 -9.24 7.06 64.03
CA GLU A 474 -7.77 6.97 63.76
C GLU A 474 -7.02 5.58 63.64
N PRO A 475 -5.77 5.54 63.08
CA PRO A 475 -5.20 4.45 62.25
C PRO A 475 -4.51 3.30 63.02
N GLU A 476 -5.23 2.59 63.89
CA GLU A 476 -4.65 1.46 64.64
C GLU A 476 -4.65 0.13 63.86
N VAL A 477 -5.57 -0.08 62.93
CA VAL A 477 -5.73 -1.33 62.16
C VAL A 477 -4.49 -1.69 61.37
N VAL A 478 -3.93 -0.74 60.63
CA VAL A 478 -2.77 -0.99 59.77
C VAL A 478 -1.50 -1.12 60.60
N ARG A 479 -1.37 -0.39 61.71
CA ARG A 479 -0.19 -0.55 62.59
C ARG A 479 -0.21 -1.89 63.29
N SER A 480 -1.36 -2.34 63.78
CA SER A 480 -1.50 -3.70 64.34
C SER A 480 -1.23 -4.72 63.23
N THR A 481 -1.95 -4.68 62.11
CA THR A 481 -1.78 -5.65 61.02
C THR A 481 -0.37 -5.65 60.41
N SER A 482 0.24 -4.50 60.13
CA SER A 482 1.63 -4.42 59.66
C SER A 482 2.65 -4.78 60.72
N SER A 483 2.41 -4.51 62.01
CA SER A 483 3.30 -4.94 63.08
C SER A 483 3.27 -6.46 63.23
N TYR A 484 2.12 -7.10 63.03
CA TYR A 484 1.98 -8.55 63.06
C TYR A 484 2.56 -9.21 61.79
N LEU A 485 2.28 -8.68 60.58
CA LEU A 485 2.85 -9.17 59.31
C LEU A 485 4.38 -8.96 59.21
N ASN A 486 4.90 -7.86 59.76
CA ASN A 486 6.36 -7.61 59.77
C ASN A 486 7.11 -8.33 60.92
N HIS A 487 6.42 -8.76 61.98
CA HIS A 487 7.09 -9.50 63.07
C HIS A 487 7.49 -10.92 62.65
N GLY A 488 6.68 -11.62 61.84
CA GLY A 488 7.06 -12.93 61.29
C GLY A 488 8.25 -12.86 60.31
N THR A 489 8.31 -11.81 59.48
CA THR A 489 9.42 -11.62 58.52
C THR A 489 10.74 -11.20 59.18
N GLN A 490 10.73 -10.44 60.29
CA GLN A 490 11.97 -10.08 61.02
C GLN A 490 12.57 -11.22 61.84
N GLU A 491 11.80 -12.23 62.26
CA GLU A 491 12.35 -13.43 62.91
C GLU A 491 12.95 -14.40 61.89
N ALA A 492 12.37 -14.53 60.69
CA ALA A 492 12.93 -15.31 59.58
C ALA A 492 14.29 -14.78 59.07
N ASP A 493 14.43 -13.45 58.90
CA ASP A 493 15.70 -12.83 58.45
C ASP A 493 16.81 -12.89 59.52
N LYS A 494 16.44 -12.97 60.81
CA LYS A 494 17.41 -13.14 61.91
C LYS A 494 17.98 -14.56 61.96
N LEU A 495 17.19 -15.57 61.58
CA LEU A 495 17.60 -16.97 61.51
C LEU A 495 18.39 -17.30 60.24
N ALA A 496 18.11 -16.63 59.11
CA ALA A 496 18.90 -16.77 57.88
C ALA A 496 20.31 -16.13 57.98
N GLY A 497 20.51 -15.18 58.91
CA GLY A 497 21.82 -14.57 59.19
C GLY A 497 22.72 -15.36 60.15
N GLU A 498 22.20 -16.40 60.80
CA GLU A 498 22.95 -17.28 61.72
C GLU A 498 23.12 -18.73 61.20
N ALA A 499 22.83 -18.99 59.91
CA ALA A 499 23.05 -20.28 59.23
C ALA A 499 24.34 -20.34 58.39
#